data_AF-A0AAN0IM92-F1
#
_entry.id   AF-A0AAN0IM92-F1
#
_cell.length_a   1.000
_cell.length_b   1.000
_cell.length_c   1.000
_cell.angle_alpha   90.00
_cell.angle_beta   90.00
_cell.angle_gamma   90.00
#
_symmetry.space_group_name_H-M   'P 1'
#
loop_
_entity.id
_entity.type
_entity.pdbx_description
1 polymer ?
#
loop_
_entity_poly.entity_id
_entity_poly.type
_entity_poly.pdbx_seq_one_letter_code
_entity_poly.pdbx_strand_id
1 'polypeptide(L)'
;MATFLSLPLEDVIFPQILSRLAPLEVWSLRLVSRDFYSLVYEYYATSCHRVDFIKLEELNVHIVCRILTHCQRLKQLRLNGDCLRHHGNSKTKGDHILLSLKRTRPSLSVLHLQSLLLSGTAVDILKDCCKDIKRLSLIDITVEGKPNEMSNIISDDCSSLEEIRIVDSSFSHHRLQTVLPEQKELKILELSGCHHVKLEFIFPSLPFLHTLSFSHLSWISDQILLTAIEYCPLTVLEVSHCPLVTYKGLQMLQEKGVTVISNVLSPNVIPTSSFTINQI
;
A
#
# COMPACT_ATOMS: atom_id res chain seq x y z
N MET A 1 15.61 -21.31 38.78
CA MET A 1 15.48 -21.69 37.37
C MET A 1 15.03 -20.47 36.60
N ALA A 2 15.78 -20.02 35.60
CA ALA A 2 15.35 -18.92 34.75
C ALA A 2 14.17 -19.38 33.89
N THR A 3 13.08 -18.63 33.91
CA THR A 3 11.91 -18.87 33.05
C THR A 3 11.91 -17.84 31.92
N PHE A 4 11.21 -18.12 30.82
CA PHE A 4 11.10 -17.15 29.72
C PHE A 4 10.64 -15.76 30.21
N LEU A 5 9.65 -15.72 31.11
CA LEU A 5 9.09 -14.49 31.67
C LEU A 5 10.02 -13.77 32.67
N SER A 6 11.16 -14.37 33.02
CA SER A 6 12.21 -13.70 33.82
C SER A 6 13.15 -12.83 32.99
N LEU A 7 13.04 -12.89 31.65
CA LEU A 7 13.80 -12.01 30.75
C LEU A 7 13.23 -10.58 30.76
N PRO A 8 14.06 -9.55 30.52
CA PRO A 8 13.59 -8.17 30.42
C PRO A 8 12.56 -7.98 29.30
N LEU A 9 11.42 -7.36 29.62
CA LEU A 9 10.33 -7.12 28.68
C LEU A 9 10.77 -6.19 27.54
N GLU A 10 11.26 -5.00 27.90
CA GLU A 10 11.54 -3.92 26.95
C GLU A 10 12.85 -4.11 26.17
N ASP A 11 13.83 -4.84 26.71
CA ASP A 11 15.13 -5.03 26.06
C ASP A 11 15.21 -6.32 25.24
N VAL A 12 14.45 -7.36 25.63
CA VAL A 12 14.59 -8.70 25.05
C VAL A 12 13.26 -9.20 24.51
N ILE A 13 12.25 -9.42 25.36
CA ILE A 13 11.04 -10.13 24.95
C ILE A 13 10.29 -9.36 23.85
N PHE A 14 10.02 -8.08 24.04
CA PHE A 14 9.27 -7.29 23.07
C PHE A 14 10.06 -7.02 21.77
N PRO A 15 11.26 -6.41 21.80
CA PRO A 15 11.95 -6.01 20.57
C PRO A 15 12.68 -7.15 19.87
N GLN A 16 13.09 -8.21 20.57
CA GLN A 16 13.91 -9.28 19.95
C GLN A 16 13.14 -10.57 19.68
N ILE A 17 12.09 -10.85 20.46
CA ILE A 17 11.33 -12.10 20.36
C ILE A 17 9.96 -11.86 19.73
N LEU A 18 9.06 -11.13 20.41
CA LEU A 18 7.68 -10.95 19.95
C LEU A 18 7.58 -10.13 18.66
N SER A 19 8.50 -9.18 18.43
CA SER A 19 8.56 -8.39 17.18
C SER A 19 8.84 -9.22 15.93
N ARG A 20 9.41 -10.42 16.07
CA ARG A 20 9.78 -11.32 14.97
C ARG A 20 8.69 -12.34 14.64
N LEU A 21 7.69 -12.47 15.50
CA LEU A 21 6.55 -13.37 15.32
C LEU A 21 5.44 -12.68 14.52
N ALA A 22 4.64 -13.47 13.81
CA ALA A 22 3.45 -12.96 13.15
C ALA A 22 2.43 -12.49 14.21
N PRO A 23 1.60 -11.47 13.91
CA PRO A 23 0.65 -10.95 14.89
C PRO A 23 -0.29 -12.02 15.46
N LEU A 24 -0.73 -13.00 14.66
CA LEU A 24 -1.60 -14.07 15.15
C LEU A 24 -0.87 -15.08 16.05
N GLU A 25 0.43 -15.28 15.86
CA GLU A 25 1.25 -16.14 16.72
C GLU A 25 1.41 -15.51 18.09
N VAL A 26 1.76 -14.22 18.14
CA VAL A 26 1.82 -13.46 19.40
C VAL A 26 0.46 -13.46 20.10
N TRP A 27 -0.62 -13.24 19.35
CA TRP A 27 -1.97 -13.26 19.89
C TRP A 27 -2.37 -14.62 20.50
N SER A 28 -1.83 -15.71 19.96
CA SER A 28 -2.10 -17.08 20.42
C SER A 28 -1.38 -17.41 21.73
N LEU A 29 -0.28 -16.72 22.05
CA LEU A 29 0.44 -16.91 23.32
C LEU A 29 -0.44 -16.66 24.54
N ARG A 30 -1.51 -15.85 24.40
CA ARG A 30 -2.51 -15.62 25.45
C ARG A 30 -3.18 -16.89 25.97
N LEU A 31 -3.13 -17.98 25.19
CA LEU A 31 -3.70 -19.27 25.56
C LEU A 31 -2.76 -20.12 26.43
N VAL A 32 -1.49 -19.73 26.57
CA VAL A 32 -0.46 -20.50 27.29
C VAL A 32 -0.63 -20.38 28.81
N SER A 33 -0.76 -19.17 29.34
CA SER A 33 -1.00 -18.90 30.77
C SER A 33 -1.55 -17.50 30.99
N ARG A 34 -1.98 -17.20 32.23
CA ARG A 34 -2.41 -15.84 32.62
C ARG A 34 -1.30 -14.80 32.45
N ASP A 35 -0.05 -15.17 32.69
CA ASP A 35 1.07 -14.25 32.54
C ASP A 35 1.31 -13.92 31.06
N PHE A 36 1.26 -14.91 30.17
CA PHE A 36 1.33 -14.66 28.73
C PHE A 36 0.12 -13.88 28.22
N TYR A 37 -1.06 -14.07 28.82
CA TYR A 37 -2.22 -13.23 28.53
C TYR A 37 -1.89 -11.75 28.75
N SER A 38 -1.41 -11.39 29.95
CA SER A 38 -1.03 -10.01 30.28
C SER A 38 0.12 -9.49 29.41
N LEU A 39 1.16 -10.30 29.21
CA LEU A 39 2.33 -9.98 28.38
C LEU A 39 1.95 -9.56 26.96
N VAL A 40 1.04 -10.29 26.34
CA VAL A 40 0.63 -10.02 24.95
C VAL A 40 -0.12 -8.70 24.84
N TYR A 41 -1.01 -8.39 25.79
CA TYR A 41 -1.71 -7.11 25.80
C TYR A 41 -0.76 -5.94 26.06
N GLU A 42 0.21 -6.13 26.96
CA GLU A 42 1.27 -5.14 27.20
C GLU A 42 2.11 -4.91 25.95
N TYR A 43 2.54 -5.98 25.26
CA TYR A 43 3.28 -5.88 24.01
C TYR A 43 2.53 -5.05 22.95
N TYR A 44 1.24 -5.33 22.72
CA TYR A 44 0.45 -4.56 21.76
C TYR A 44 0.30 -3.09 22.18
N ALA A 45 0.13 -2.83 23.48
CA ALA A 45 0.00 -1.48 23.99
C ALA A 45 1.29 -0.65 23.89
N THR A 46 2.45 -1.23 24.20
CA THR A 46 3.68 -0.46 24.45
C THR A 46 4.75 -0.60 23.37
N SER A 47 4.69 -1.67 22.57
CA SER A 47 5.84 -2.10 21.75
C SER A 47 5.48 -2.54 20.33
N CYS A 48 4.23 -2.84 20.02
CA CYS A 48 3.83 -3.24 18.67
C CYS A 48 3.72 -2.02 17.74
N HIS A 49 4.67 -1.92 16.81
CA HIS A 49 4.72 -0.83 15.81
C HIS A 49 4.26 -1.29 14.42
N ARG A 50 4.19 -2.60 14.17
CA ARG A 50 3.83 -3.16 12.86
C ARG A 50 2.82 -4.29 13.04
N VAL A 51 1.76 -4.23 12.23
CA VAL A 51 0.77 -5.30 12.10
C VAL A 51 0.60 -5.60 10.61
N ASP A 52 0.89 -6.85 10.23
CA ASP A 52 0.86 -7.32 8.85
C ASP A 52 -0.02 -8.56 8.73
N PHE A 53 -1.09 -8.43 7.94
CA PHE A 53 -2.09 -9.48 7.70
C PHE A 53 -2.26 -9.81 6.22
N ILE A 54 -1.29 -9.48 5.35
CA ILE A 54 -1.43 -9.72 3.90
C ILE A 54 -1.34 -11.20 3.54
N LYS A 55 -0.42 -11.93 4.17
CA LYS A 55 -0.03 -13.30 3.75
C LYS A 55 -0.90 -14.41 4.37
N LEU A 56 -2.08 -14.06 4.85
CA LEU A 56 -2.95 -15.02 5.52
C LEU A 56 -3.95 -15.60 4.54
N GLU A 57 -4.25 -16.89 4.65
CA GLU A 57 -5.33 -17.49 3.88
C GLU A 57 -6.68 -17.06 4.44
N GLU A 58 -6.80 -17.07 5.77
CA GLU A 58 -8.03 -16.73 6.47
C GLU A 58 -7.76 -15.95 7.75
N LEU A 59 -8.63 -14.98 8.03
CA LEU A 59 -8.50 -14.02 9.10
C LEU A 59 -9.85 -13.80 9.77
N ASN A 60 -9.88 -14.03 11.09
CA ASN A 60 -11.05 -13.69 11.90
C ASN A 60 -11.02 -12.19 12.23
N VAL A 61 -11.97 -11.46 11.65
CA VAL A 61 -12.13 -10.00 11.83
C VAL A 61 -12.13 -9.59 13.31
N HIS A 62 -12.79 -10.36 14.19
CA HIS A 62 -12.87 -10.01 15.62
C HIS A 62 -11.50 -10.04 16.29
N ILE A 63 -10.63 -10.98 15.90
CA ILE A 63 -9.26 -11.05 16.44
C ILE A 63 -8.48 -9.82 16.01
N VAL A 64 -8.58 -9.45 14.73
CA VAL A 64 -7.92 -8.26 14.18
C VAL A 64 -8.38 -7.00 14.90
N CYS A 65 -9.68 -6.80 15.05
CA CYS A 65 -10.24 -5.66 15.77
C CYS A 65 -9.69 -5.59 17.21
N ARG A 66 -9.63 -6.73 17.90
CA ARG A 66 -9.09 -6.79 19.27
C ARG A 66 -7.59 -6.49 19.32
N ILE A 67 -6.81 -6.92 18.34
CA ILE A 67 -5.38 -6.54 18.26
C ILE A 67 -5.26 -5.03 18.04
N LEU A 68 -5.89 -4.49 17.00
CA LEU A 68 -5.74 -3.09 16.60
C LEU A 68 -6.24 -2.09 17.66
N THR A 69 -7.29 -2.44 18.41
CA THR A 69 -7.78 -1.60 19.53
C THR A 69 -6.79 -1.45 20.68
N HIS A 70 -5.77 -2.31 20.76
CA HIS A 70 -4.72 -2.23 21.77
C HIS A 70 -3.40 -1.67 21.22
N CYS A 71 -3.23 -1.57 19.89
CA CYS A 71 -2.00 -1.05 19.28
C CYS A 71 -1.93 0.49 19.36
N GLN A 72 -1.41 1.04 20.47
CA GLN A 72 -1.29 2.49 20.68
C GLN A 72 -0.14 3.12 19.89
N ARG A 73 0.90 2.34 19.56
CA ARG A 73 2.10 2.83 18.87
C ARG A 73 2.22 2.31 17.44
N LEU A 74 1.10 1.91 16.85
CA LEU A 74 1.08 1.38 15.50
C LEU A 74 1.63 2.41 14.51
N LYS A 75 2.64 2.01 13.74
CA LYS A 75 3.26 2.82 12.68
C LYS A 75 3.08 2.20 11.30
N GLN A 76 2.84 0.90 11.23
CA GLN A 76 2.69 0.17 9.98
C GLN A 76 1.49 -0.77 10.04
N LEU A 77 0.55 -0.59 9.13
CA LEU A 77 -0.61 -1.44 8.98
C LEU A 77 -0.67 -1.98 7.56
N ARG A 78 -0.78 -3.31 7.44
CA ARG A 78 -0.95 -3.98 6.16
C ARG A 78 -2.11 -4.96 6.24
N LEU A 79 -3.12 -4.77 5.40
CA LEU A 79 -4.36 -5.54 5.38
C LEU A 79 -4.67 -6.00 3.96
N ASN A 80 -5.01 -7.29 3.82
CA ASN A 80 -5.61 -7.82 2.62
C ASN A 80 -7.04 -8.28 2.95
N GLY A 81 -8.01 -7.76 2.21
CA GLY A 81 -9.40 -8.11 2.36
C GLY A 81 -9.70 -9.55 1.98
N ASP A 82 -8.97 -10.16 1.06
CA ASP A 82 -9.20 -11.54 0.63
C ASP A 82 -9.07 -12.55 1.76
N CYS A 83 -8.24 -12.24 2.75
CA CYS A 83 -8.08 -13.05 3.95
C CYS A 83 -9.32 -12.98 4.87
N LEU A 84 -10.18 -11.97 4.75
CA LEU A 84 -11.30 -11.76 5.68
C LEU A 84 -12.39 -12.79 5.41
N ARG A 85 -12.57 -13.73 6.35
CA ARG A 85 -13.69 -14.70 6.27
C ARG A 85 -15.00 -13.94 6.12
N HIS A 86 -15.80 -14.31 5.12
CA HIS A 86 -17.13 -13.77 4.88
C HIS A 86 -18.06 -14.11 6.05
N HIS A 87 -18.08 -13.26 7.07
CA HIS A 87 -19.15 -13.27 8.06
C HIS A 87 -20.24 -12.29 7.60
N GLY A 88 -21.11 -12.81 6.74
CA GLY A 88 -22.40 -12.21 6.45
C GLY A 88 -22.44 -11.21 5.29
N ASN A 89 -23.66 -10.73 5.07
CA ASN A 89 -24.11 -9.86 3.97
C ASN A 89 -23.59 -8.41 4.09
N SER A 90 -22.36 -8.23 4.61
CA SER A 90 -21.78 -6.90 4.80
C SER A 90 -21.45 -6.31 3.44
N LYS A 91 -22.08 -5.19 3.13
CA LYS A 91 -21.76 -4.39 1.94
C LYS A 91 -20.34 -3.81 2.00
N THR A 92 -19.69 -3.75 3.15
CA THR A 92 -18.33 -3.22 3.29
C THR A 92 -17.38 -4.24 3.91
N LYS A 93 -16.36 -4.64 3.14
CA LYS A 93 -15.33 -5.62 3.48
C LYS A 93 -14.12 -4.85 3.99
N GLY A 94 -13.93 -4.79 5.32
CA GLY A 94 -12.79 -4.12 5.95
C GLY A 94 -13.12 -3.02 6.94
N ASP A 95 -14.32 -2.45 6.87
CA ASP A 95 -14.74 -1.34 7.73
C ASP A 95 -14.60 -1.65 9.21
N HIS A 96 -15.08 -2.81 9.65
CA HIS A 96 -14.99 -3.21 11.07
C HIS A 96 -13.56 -3.16 11.63
N ILE A 97 -12.59 -3.48 10.77
CA ILE A 97 -11.17 -3.47 11.13
C ILE A 97 -10.68 -2.03 11.24
N LEU A 98 -10.97 -1.19 10.24
CA LEU A 98 -10.53 0.20 10.22
C LEU A 98 -11.20 1.04 11.30
N LEU A 99 -12.48 0.78 11.61
CA LEU A 99 -13.20 1.39 12.72
C LEU A 99 -12.52 1.12 14.08
N SER A 100 -11.78 0.01 14.20
CA SER A 100 -11.03 -0.31 15.43
C SER A 100 -9.88 0.67 15.69
N LEU A 101 -9.36 1.33 14.65
CA LEU A 101 -8.32 2.36 14.76
C LEU A 101 -8.86 3.66 15.36
N LYS A 102 -10.18 3.89 15.36
CA LYS A 102 -10.79 5.10 15.92
C LYS A 102 -10.43 5.34 17.38
N ARG A 103 -10.22 4.25 18.14
CA ARG A 103 -9.89 4.30 19.57
C ARG A 103 -8.44 4.70 19.81
N THR A 104 -7.51 4.20 18.99
CA THR A 104 -6.06 4.38 19.16
C THR A 104 -5.52 5.56 18.38
N ARG A 105 -6.19 5.95 17.28
CA ARG A 105 -5.78 7.01 16.32
C ARG A 105 -4.26 7.03 16.08
N PRO A 106 -3.69 5.91 15.63
CA PRO A 106 -2.26 5.82 15.43
C PRO A 106 -1.81 6.78 14.33
N SER A 107 -0.69 7.46 14.53
CA SER A 107 0.01 8.18 13.46
C SER A 107 0.79 7.15 12.63
N LEU A 108 0.19 6.71 11.52
CA LEU A 108 0.73 5.70 10.62
C LEU A 108 1.78 6.30 9.69
N SER A 109 2.90 5.59 9.54
CA SER A 109 3.95 5.88 8.57
C SER A 109 3.85 5.00 7.32
N VAL A 110 3.25 3.81 7.44
CA VAL A 110 3.08 2.86 6.34
C VAL A 110 1.67 2.31 6.39
N LEU A 111 0.96 2.43 5.28
CA LEU A 111 -0.37 1.88 5.09
C LEU A 111 -0.38 1.09 3.78
N HIS A 112 -0.75 -0.19 3.88
CA HIS A 112 -1.04 -1.01 2.72
C HIS A 112 -2.42 -1.64 2.90
N LEU A 113 -3.31 -1.37 1.95
CA LEU A 113 -4.65 -1.92 1.88
C LEU A 113 -4.83 -2.59 0.52
N GLN A 114 -5.36 -3.81 0.54
CA GLN A 114 -5.63 -4.59 -0.67
C GLN A 114 -7.02 -5.21 -0.63
N SER A 115 -7.76 -5.14 -1.73
CA SER A 115 -9.03 -5.87 -1.97
C SER A 115 -10.09 -5.62 -0.88
N LEU A 116 -10.28 -4.34 -0.55
CA LEU A 116 -11.24 -3.88 0.46
C LEU A 116 -12.34 -3.01 -0.15
N LEU A 117 -13.53 -3.12 0.44
CA LEU A 117 -14.67 -2.25 0.15
C LEU A 117 -14.99 -1.44 1.41
N LEU A 118 -14.75 -0.13 1.32
CA LEU A 118 -14.76 0.79 2.44
C LEU A 118 -15.99 1.70 2.44
N SER A 119 -16.43 2.16 3.61
CA SER A 119 -17.33 3.31 3.72
C SER A 119 -16.55 4.63 3.83
N GLY A 120 -17.22 5.75 3.55
CA GLY A 120 -16.65 7.09 3.82
C GLY A 120 -16.20 7.27 5.28
N THR A 121 -16.87 6.64 6.24
CA THR A 121 -16.43 6.68 7.65
C THR A 121 -15.08 6.01 7.88
N ALA A 122 -14.80 4.89 7.19
CA ALA A 122 -13.49 4.25 7.27
C ALA A 122 -12.40 5.11 6.62
N VAL A 123 -12.71 5.77 5.51
CA VAL A 123 -11.82 6.74 4.84
C VAL A 123 -11.49 7.91 5.76
N ASP A 124 -12.47 8.48 6.48
CA ASP A 124 -12.24 9.57 7.43
C ASP A 124 -11.31 9.18 8.58
N ILE A 125 -11.45 7.97 9.10
CA ILE A 125 -10.55 7.44 10.14
C ILE A 125 -9.14 7.27 9.59
N LEU A 126 -9.02 6.73 8.37
CA LEU A 126 -7.71 6.58 7.73
C LEU A 126 -7.05 7.93 7.48
N LYS A 127 -7.80 8.94 7.03
CA LYS A 127 -7.32 10.32 6.88
C LYS A 127 -6.72 10.85 8.19
N ASP A 128 -7.42 10.66 9.31
CA ASP A 128 -6.92 11.06 10.64
C ASP A 128 -5.62 10.32 11.03
N CYS A 129 -5.50 9.04 10.65
CA CYS A 129 -4.33 8.21 10.97
C CYS A 129 -3.13 8.45 10.04
N CYS A 130 -3.33 9.01 8.85
CA CYS A 130 -2.32 9.10 7.79
C CYS A 130 -1.58 10.45 7.70
N LYS A 131 -1.65 11.31 8.73
CA LYS A 131 -1.00 12.65 8.68
C LYS A 131 0.52 12.60 8.47
N ASP A 132 1.18 11.57 9.02
CA ASP A 132 2.64 11.36 8.91
C ASP A 132 2.98 10.22 7.95
N ILE A 133 2.11 9.94 6.98
CA ILE A 133 2.27 8.80 6.07
C ILE A 133 3.49 8.99 5.16
N LYS A 134 4.34 7.97 5.10
CA LYS A 134 5.52 7.91 4.23
C LYS A 134 5.32 6.97 3.07
N ARG A 135 4.61 5.86 3.29
CA ARG A 135 4.33 4.86 2.26
C ARG A 135 2.85 4.52 2.24
N LEU A 136 2.19 4.83 1.14
CA LEU A 136 0.79 4.55 0.91
C LEU A 136 0.64 3.58 -0.26
N SER A 137 0.01 2.44 -0.01
CA SER A 137 -0.29 1.44 -1.03
C SER A 137 -1.75 1.03 -0.96
N LEU A 138 -2.48 1.29 -2.04
CA LEU A 138 -3.91 1.05 -2.17
C LEU A 138 -4.13 0.21 -3.43
N ILE A 139 -4.52 -1.04 -3.26
CA ILE A 139 -4.69 -2.01 -4.34
C ILE A 139 -6.13 -2.51 -4.32
N ASP A 140 -6.85 -2.39 -5.43
CA ASP A 140 -8.23 -2.88 -5.54
C ASP A 140 -9.12 -2.36 -4.38
N ILE A 141 -9.12 -1.03 -4.20
CA ILE A 141 -9.92 -0.37 -3.16
C ILE A 141 -11.11 0.34 -3.77
N THR A 142 -12.29 -0.02 -3.26
CA THR A 142 -13.57 0.59 -3.62
C THR A 142 -14.19 1.27 -2.41
N VAL A 143 -14.83 2.44 -2.61
CA VAL A 143 -15.59 3.13 -1.56
C VAL A 143 -17.08 3.15 -1.91
N GLU A 144 -17.93 2.77 -0.96
CA GLU A 144 -19.39 2.72 -1.16
C GLU A 144 -19.96 4.13 -1.43
N GLY A 145 -20.82 4.24 -2.44
CA GLY A 145 -21.71 5.39 -2.61
C GLY A 145 -21.10 6.65 -3.20
N LYS A 146 -19.76 6.78 -3.31
CA LYS A 146 -19.12 7.92 -3.96
C LYS A 146 -17.83 7.55 -4.71
N PRO A 147 -17.74 7.83 -6.02
CA PRO A 147 -16.46 7.78 -6.71
C PRO A 147 -15.52 8.84 -6.10
N ASN A 148 -14.25 8.49 -5.92
CA ASN A 148 -13.16 9.36 -5.47
C ASN A 148 -13.05 9.69 -3.98
N GLU A 149 -13.96 9.24 -3.12
CA GLU A 149 -13.87 9.50 -1.68
C GLU A 149 -12.56 8.94 -1.08
N MET A 150 -12.02 7.87 -1.67
CA MET A 150 -10.73 7.30 -1.33
C MET A 150 -9.58 8.31 -1.34
N SER A 151 -9.65 9.31 -2.22
CA SER A 151 -8.62 10.34 -2.35
C SER A 151 -8.53 11.30 -1.15
N ASN A 152 -9.52 11.25 -0.25
CA ASN A 152 -9.50 12.02 0.99
C ASN A 152 -8.55 11.45 2.05
N ILE A 153 -8.06 10.22 1.91
CA ILE A 153 -7.06 9.63 2.82
C ILE A 153 -5.76 10.42 2.80
N ILE A 154 -5.39 10.95 1.64
CA ILE A 154 -4.28 11.89 1.53
C ILE A 154 -4.83 13.27 1.90
N SER A 155 -4.51 13.71 3.11
CA SER A 155 -4.82 15.06 3.57
C SER A 155 -3.77 16.05 3.09
N ASP A 156 -4.11 17.33 3.11
CA ASP A 156 -3.19 18.41 2.76
C ASP A 156 -2.04 18.53 3.79
N ASP A 157 -2.21 17.94 4.98
CA ASP A 157 -1.17 17.83 6.02
C ASP A 157 -0.10 16.75 5.69
N CYS A 158 -0.36 15.85 4.74
CA CYS A 158 0.59 14.81 4.34
C CYS A 158 1.74 15.45 3.56
N SER A 159 2.90 15.65 4.20
CA SER A 159 4.06 16.33 3.60
C SER A 159 5.30 15.45 3.48
N SER A 160 5.21 14.17 3.85
CA SER A 160 6.36 13.27 3.99
C SER A 160 6.25 11.99 3.16
N LEU A 161 5.46 11.99 2.07
CA LEU A 161 5.30 10.79 1.23
C LEU A 161 6.60 10.48 0.47
N GLU A 162 7.10 9.27 0.66
CA GLU A 162 8.25 8.68 -0.04
C GLU A 162 7.81 7.67 -1.11
N GLU A 163 6.65 7.03 -0.93
CA GLU A 163 6.10 6.02 -1.84
C GLU A 163 4.58 6.12 -1.93
N ILE A 164 4.06 6.16 -3.15
CA ILE A 164 2.63 6.08 -3.45
C ILE A 164 2.41 4.98 -4.48
N ARG A 165 1.57 4.01 -4.14
CA ARG A 165 1.09 2.96 -5.04
C ARG A 165 -0.42 2.95 -5.06
N ILE A 166 -1.01 3.14 -6.23
CA ILE A 166 -2.46 3.08 -6.43
C ILE A 166 -2.71 2.16 -7.62
N VAL A 167 -3.35 1.03 -7.35
CA VAL A 167 -3.61 -0.04 -8.33
C VAL A 167 -5.09 -0.35 -8.31
N ASP A 168 -5.74 -0.29 -9.48
CA ASP A 168 -7.16 -0.64 -9.69
C ASP A 168 -8.12 -0.04 -8.66
N SER A 169 -7.78 1.15 -8.16
CA SER A 169 -8.50 1.82 -7.08
C SER A 169 -9.16 3.11 -7.60
N SER A 170 -10.36 3.39 -7.07
CA SER A 170 -11.15 4.56 -7.44
C SER A 170 -10.59 5.87 -6.83
N PHE A 171 -9.54 6.41 -7.45
CA PHE A 171 -8.82 7.59 -6.97
C PHE A 171 -9.03 8.82 -7.89
N SER A 172 -9.25 10.00 -7.31
CA SER A 172 -9.37 11.26 -8.09
C SER A 172 -8.01 11.83 -8.46
N HIS A 173 -7.89 12.22 -9.72
CA HIS A 173 -6.73 12.90 -10.26
C HIS A 173 -6.48 14.27 -9.62
N HIS A 174 -7.54 15.01 -9.26
CA HIS A 174 -7.42 16.35 -8.68
C HIS A 174 -6.63 16.33 -7.37
N ARG A 175 -6.86 15.34 -6.50
CA ARG A 175 -6.16 15.26 -5.21
C ARG A 175 -4.69 14.90 -5.39
N LEU A 176 -4.35 14.02 -6.34
CA LEU A 176 -2.94 13.74 -6.65
C LEU A 176 -2.24 14.96 -7.25
N GLN A 177 -2.91 15.70 -8.14
CA GLN A 177 -2.36 16.93 -8.71
C GLN A 177 -2.09 18.00 -7.67
N THR A 178 -2.88 18.09 -6.59
CA THR A 178 -2.64 19.04 -5.51
C THR A 178 -1.60 18.58 -4.51
N VAL A 179 -1.53 17.28 -4.20
CA VAL A 179 -0.64 16.79 -3.13
C VAL A 179 0.76 16.46 -3.64
N LEU A 180 0.89 15.85 -4.83
CA LEU A 180 2.19 15.43 -5.37
C LEU A 180 3.21 16.57 -5.48
N PRO A 181 2.84 17.80 -5.89
CA PRO A 181 3.81 18.89 -5.95
C PRO A 181 4.44 19.26 -4.61
N GLU A 182 3.76 18.99 -3.50
CA GLU A 182 4.24 19.23 -2.14
C GLU A 182 5.14 18.08 -1.63
N GLN A 183 5.14 16.91 -2.29
CA GLN A 183 5.90 15.74 -1.85
C GLN A 183 7.34 15.78 -2.38
N LYS A 184 8.17 16.61 -1.73
CA LYS A 184 9.57 16.74 -2.11
C LYS A 184 10.40 15.49 -1.84
N GLU A 185 9.94 14.56 -1.01
CA GLU A 185 10.67 13.33 -0.69
C GLU A 185 10.19 12.10 -1.47
N LEU A 186 9.29 12.28 -2.45
CA LEU A 186 8.69 11.16 -3.19
C LEU A 186 9.72 10.47 -4.08
N LYS A 187 9.94 9.18 -3.83
CA LYS A 187 10.92 8.32 -4.52
C LYS A 187 10.26 7.33 -5.47
N ILE A 188 9.05 6.87 -5.12
CA ILE A 188 8.35 5.82 -5.84
C ILE A 188 6.91 6.27 -6.14
N LEU A 189 6.54 6.23 -7.41
CA LEU A 189 5.17 6.46 -7.86
C LEU A 189 4.72 5.31 -8.77
N GLU A 190 3.67 4.60 -8.34
CA GLU A 190 3.05 3.52 -9.10
C GLU A 190 1.57 3.80 -9.29
N LEU A 191 1.13 3.83 -10.54
CA LEU A 191 -0.27 3.99 -10.91
C LEU A 191 -0.64 2.90 -11.93
N SER A 192 -1.58 2.04 -11.57
CA SER A 192 -2.09 0.98 -12.44
C SER A 192 -3.60 0.98 -12.51
N GLY A 193 -4.18 0.89 -13.71
CA GLY A 193 -5.65 0.84 -13.90
C GLY A 193 -6.38 2.12 -13.51
N CYS A 194 -5.67 3.19 -13.15
CA CYS A 194 -6.23 4.49 -12.78
C CYS A 194 -6.57 5.34 -14.02
N HIS A 195 -7.54 4.90 -14.84
CA HIS A 195 -7.85 5.52 -16.13
C HIS A 195 -8.24 7.01 -16.07
N HIS A 196 -8.74 7.48 -14.93
CA HIS A 196 -9.15 8.88 -14.73
C HIS A 196 -8.03 9.78 -14.20
N VAL A 197 -6.86 9.22 -13.86
CA VAL A 197 -5.73 9.93 -13.26
C VAL A 197 -4.76 10.39 -14.32
N LYS A 198 -4.79 11.69 -14.67
CA LYS A 198 -3.83 12.33 -15.59
C LYS A 198 -2.89 13.26 -14.83
N LEU A 199 -1.58 13.03 -14.94
CA LEU A 199 -0.54 13.72 -14.16
C LEU A 199 0.59 14.26 -15.04
N GLU A 200 0.30 14.70 -16.26
CA GLU A 200 1.30 15.08 -17.27
C GLU A 200 2.29 16.17 -16.80
N PHE A 201 1.89 17.03 -15.86
CA PHE A 201 2.65 18.20 -15.43
C PHE A 201 3.30 18.06 -14.03
N ILE A 202 3.26 16.88 -13.40
CA ILE A 202 3.74 16.75 -12.01
C ILE A 202 5.26 16.56 -11.91
N PHE A 203 5.90 16.03 -12.95
CA PHE A 203 7.30 15.59 -12.89
C PHE A 203 8.29 16.70 -12.50
N PRO A 204 8.15 17.96 -12.99
CA PRO A 204 8.98 19.07 -12.52
C PRO A 204 8.96 19.29 -11.01
N SER A 205 7.90 18.84 -10.32
CA SER A 205 7.73 19.01 -8.89
C SER A 205 8.25 17.83 -8.06
N LEU A 206 8.76 16.77 -8.69
CA LEU A 206 9.20 15.52 -8.06
C LEU A 206 10.71 15.27 -8.27
N PRO A 207 11.60 16.07 -7.66
CA PRO A 207 13.03 16.06 -7.94
C PRO A 207 13.79 14.81 -7.45
N PHE A 208 13.17 13.98 -6.62
CA PHE A 208 13.78 12.76 -6.08
C PHE A 208 13.06 11.48 -6.50
N LEU A 209 12.26 11.55 -7.57
CA LEU A 209 11.57 10.37 -8.08
C LEU A 209 12.55 9.44 -8.81
N HIS A 210 12.74 8.24 -8.28
CA HIS A 210 13.68 7.23 -8.79
C HIS A 210 12.96 6.06 -9.49
N THR A 211 11.77 5.70 -9.01
CA THR A 211 10.99 4.58 -9.54
C THR A 211 9.63 5.06 -10.00
N LEU A 212 9.33 4.79 -11.28
CA LEU A 212 8.06 5.10 -11.89
C LEU A 212 7.47 3.83 -12.48
N SER A 213 6.24 3.48 -12.08
CA SER A 213 5.53 2.32 -12.62
C SER A 213 4.16 2.72 -13.12
N PHE A 214 3.90 2.48 -14.39
CA PHE A 214 2.64 2.78 -15.04
C PHE A 214 2.10 1.57 -15.79
N SER A 215 0.90 1.15 -15.42
CA SER A 215 0.25 0.02 -16.09
C SER A 215 -1.20 0.32 -16.44
N HIS A 216 -1.64 -0.14 -17.62
CA HIS A 216 -3.02 0.07 -18.09
C HIS A 216 -3.46 1.55 -18.13
N LEU A 217 -2.54 2.48 -18.39
CA LEU A 217 -2.82 3.92 -18.50
C LEU A 217 -2.84 4.35 -19.97
N SER A 218 -4.00 4.77 -20.46
CA SER A 218 -4.21 5.16 -21.87
C SER A 218 -3.59 6.51 -22.25
N TRP A 219 -3.27 7.36 -21.26
CA TRP A 219 -2.73 8.70 -21.47
C TRP A 219 -1.20 8.76 -21.44
N ILE A 220 -0.53 7.74 -20.91
CA ILE A 220 0.93 7.69 -20.89
C ILE A 220 1.46 7.44 -22.29
N SER A 221 2.30 8.34 -22.77
CA SER A 221 2.95 8.31 -24.09
C SER A 221 4.47 8.44 -23.95
N ASP A 222 5.20 8.13 -25.03
CA ASP A 222 6.66 8.31 -25.11
C ASP A 222 7.09 9.72 -24.69
N GLN A 223 6.36 10.75 -25.13
CA GLN A 223 6.69 12.14 -24.80
C GLN A 223 6.60 12.42 -23.30
N ILE A 224 5.58 11.88 -22.62
CA ILE A 224 5.41 12.06 -21.17
C ILE A 224 6.53 11.36 -20.40
N LEU A 225 6.92 10.15 -20.83
CA LEU A 225 8.02 9.42 -20.21
C LEU A 225 9.38 10.12 -20.44
N LEU A 226 9.59 10.69 -21.62
CA LEU A 226 10.76 11.52 -21.93
C LEU A 226 10.80 12.78 -21.05
N THR A 227 9.66 13.45 -20.87
CA THR A 227 9.55 14.57 -19.93
C THR A 227 9.87 14.12 -18.50
N ALA A 228 9.39 12.96 -18.07
CA ALA A 228 9.64 12.47 -16.71
C ALA A 228 11.13 12.32 -16.41
N ILE A 229 11.92 11.74 -17.33
CA ILE A 229 13.37 11.58 -17.15
C ILE A 229 14.17 12.88 -17.31
N GLU A 230 13.58 13.94 -17.87
CA GLU A 230 14.22 15.27 -17.95
C GLU A 230 14.21 15.98 -16.60
N TYR A 231 13.16 15.77 -15.80
CA TYR A 231 12.97 16.43 -14.50
C TYR A 231 13.30 15.55 -13.30
N CYS A 232 13.20 14.23 -13.44
CA CYS A 232 13.37 13.28 -12.36
C CYS A 232 14.62 12.41 -12.57
N PRO A 233 15.38 12.08 -11.50
CA PRO A 233 16.53 11.18 -11.54
C PRO A 233 16.06 9.71 -11.60
N LEU A 234 15.22 9.37 -12.58
CA LEU A 234 14.62 8.06 -12.73
C LEU A 234 15.68 6.99 -13.00
N THR A 235 15.69 5.94 -12.20
CA THR A 235 16.57 4.78 -12.34
C THR A 235 15.81 3.56 -12.82
N VAL A 236 14.53 3.44 -12.45
CA VAL A 236 13.67 2.31 -12.79
C VAL A 236 12.36 2.83 -13.38
N LEU A 237 12.04 2.35 -14.57
CA LEU A 237 10.77 2.58 -15.23
C LEU A 237 10.11 1.24 -15.56
N GLU A 238 8.93 1.01 -15.00
CA GLU A 238 8.07 -0.10 -15.37
C GLU A 238 6.88 0.41 -16.16
N VAL A 239 6.68 -0.12 -17.37
CA VAL A 239 5.55 0.26 -18.21
C VAL A 239 4.93 -0.96 -18.85
N SER A 240 3.65 -1.19 -18.56
CA SER A 240 2.91 -2.33 -19.10
C SER A 240 1.55 -1.90 -19.65
N HIS A 241 1.16 -2.43 -20.80
CA HIS A 241 -0.18 -2.18 -21.36
C HIS A 241 -0.56 -0.69 -21.52
N CYS A 242 0.40 0.18 -21.84
CA CYS A 242 0.17 1.59 -22.17
C CYS A 242 0.20 1.79 -23.69
N PRO A 243 -0.95 2.02 -24.36
CA PRO A 243 -1.06 1.93 -25.82
C PRO A 243 -0.32 3.02 -26.60
N LEU A 244 0.03 4.15 -25.98
CA LEU A 244 0.78 5.25 -26.61
C LEU A 244 2.29 5.17 -26.34
N VAL A 245 2.74 4.13 -25.63
CA VAL A 245 4.16 3.88 -25.38
C VAL A 245 4.68 2.91 -26.43
N THR A 246 5.71 3.34 -27.16
CA THR A 246 6.30 2.56 -28.24
C THR A 246 7.62 1.95 -27.81
N TYR A 247 8.02 0.85 -28.46
CA TYR A 247 9.34 0.26 -28.25
C TYR A 247 10.48 1.27 -28.51
N LYS A 248 10.33 2.14 -29.52
CA LYS A 248 11.32 3.16 -29.84
C LYS A 248 11.47 4.18 -28.71
N GLY A 249 10.35 4.61 -28.12
CA GLY A 249 10.37 5.47 -26.94
C GLY A 249 11.08 4.81 -25.76
N LEU A 250 10.76 3.54 -25.47
CA LEU A 250 11.44 2.78 -24.41
C LEU A 250 12.94 2.63 -24.63
N GLN A 251 13.37 2.39 -25.87
CA GLN A 251 14.79 2.31 -26.22
C GLN A 251 15.52 3.64 -25.92
N MET A 252 14.92 4.79 -26.27
CA MET A 252 15.49 6.10 -25.94
C MET A 252 15.66 6.32 -24.43
N LEU A 253 14.74 5.78 -23.62
CA LEU A 253 14.83 5.86 -22.16
C LEU A 253 15.97 4.97 -21.63
N GLN A 254 16.16 3.78 -22.21
CA GLN A 254 17.28 2.89 -21.88
C GLN A 254 18.64 3.50 -22.25
N GLU A 255 18.75 4.15 -23.41
CA GLU A 255 19.96 4.84 -23.86
C GLU A 255 20.36 5.99 -22.91
N LYS A 256 19.38 6.56 -22.19
CA LYS A 256 19.61 7.56 -21.13
C LYS A 256 19.90 6.95 -19.75
N GLY A 257 20.11 5.64 -19.66
CA GLY A 257 20.54 4.94 -18.45
C GLY A 257 19.41 4.47 -17.53
N VAL A 258 18.15 4.53 -17.97
CA VAL A 258 17.00 4.06 -17.18
C VAL A 258 16.83 2.55 -17.35
N THR A 259 16.67 1.82 -16.25
CA THR A 259 16.31 0.40 -16.30
C THR A 259 14.83 0.29 -16.66
N VAL A 260 14.52 -0.18 -17.88
CA VAL A 260 13.16 -0.34 -18.37
C VAL A 260 12.68 -1.78 -18.23
N ILE A 261 11.54 -1.97 -17.58
CA ILE A 261 10.80 -3.23 -17.48
C ILE A 261 9.48 -3.05 -18.22
N SER A 262 9.27 -3.80 -19.31
CA SER A 262 8.06 -3.62 -20.13
C SER A 262 7.64 -4.88 -20.85
N ASN A 263 6.33 -4.98 -21.11
CA ASN A 263 5.72 -5.98 -21.98
C ASN A 263 5.47 -5.48 -23.42
N VAL A 264 5.93 -4.28 -23.77
CA VAL A 264 5.82 -3.73 -25.12
C VAL A 264 6.70 -4.56 -26.07
N LEU A 265 6.06 -5.33 -26.94
CA LEU A 265 6.73 -6.21 -27.89
C LEU A 265 7.63 -5.40 -28.84
N SER A 266 8.88 -5.85 -29.02
CA SER A 266 9.77 -5.25 -30.01
C SER A 266 9.21 -5.47 -31.42
N PRO A 267 9.30 -4.48 -32.32
CA PRO A 267 8.77 -4.58 -33.68
C PRO A 267 9.46 -5.66 -34.55
N ASN A 268 10.54 -6.29 -34.06
CA ASN A 268 11.26 -7.37 -34.74
C ASN A 268 10.91 -8.78 -34.24
N VAL A 269 9.91 -8.94 -33.36
CA VAL A 269 9.35 -10.27 -33.09
C VAL A 269 8.16 -10.46 -34.02
N ILE A 270 8.43 -11.08 -35.17
CA ILE A 270 7.38 -11.79 -35.91
C ILE A 270 6.76 -12.77 -34.92
N PRO A 271 5.44 -12.76 -34.67
CA PRO A 271 4.82 -13.85 -33.95
C PRO A 271 4.98 -15.08 -34.83
N THR A 272 5.98 -15.91 -34.55
CA THR A 272 6.05 -17.26 -35.09
C THR A 272 4.88 -18.02 -34.49
N SER A 273 3.76 -17.97 -35.21
CA SER A 273 2.74 -19.00 -35.36
C SER A 273 2.55 -19.95 -34.18
N SER A 274 1.37 -19.82 -33.56
CA SER A 274 0.49 -20.93 -33.17
C SER A 274 1.09 -22.06 -32.32
N PHE A 275 0.75 -22.08 -31.03
CA PHE A 275 0.37 -23.35 -30.37
C PHE A 275 -0.86 -23.12 -29.48
N THR A 276 -2.01 -23.32 -30.14
CA THR A 276 -3.18 -24.11 -29.72
C THR A 276 -3.61 -24.06 -28.25
N ILE A 277 -4.78 -23.43 -28.06
CA ILE A 277 -5.77 -23.78 -27.04
C ILE A 277 -6.05 -25.29 -27.12
N ASN A 278 -5.79 -26.03 -26.05
CA ASN A 278 -6.49 -27.25 -25.67
C ASN A 278 -6.53 -27.24 -24.14
N GLN A 279 -7.66 -26.91 -23.52
CA GLN A 279 -8.56 -27.91 -22.91
C GLN A 279 -7.80 -29.03 -22.21
N ILE A 280 -7.68 -28.96 -20.87
CA ILE A 280 -8.42 -29.72 -19.85
C ILE A 280 -8.43 -28.88 -18.57
#